data_AF-A0A1M6U6B6-F1
#
_entry.id   AF-A0A1M6U6B6-F1
#
_cell.length_a   1.000
_cell.length_b   1.000
_cell.length_c   1.000
_cell.angle_alpha   90.00
_cell.angle_beta   90.00
_cell.angle_gamma   90.00
#
_symmetry.space_group_name_H-M   'P 1'
#
loop_
_entity.id
_entity.type
_entity.pdbx_description
1 polymer ?
#
loop_
_entity_poly.entity_id
_entity_poly.type
_entity_poly.pdbx_seq_one_letter_code
_entity_poly.pdbx_strand_id
1 'polypeptide(L)' 'MAKVNSIIELIGNTPLVRINKLNDSEAVVYAKVESFNPLSSVK' A
#
# COMPACT_ATOMS: atom_id res chain seq x y z
N MET A 1 -9.32 1.71 18.25
CA MET A 1 -8.77 2.33 17.03
C MET A 1 -7.84 3.45 17.47
N ALA A 2 -6.65 3.59 16.90
CA ALA A 2 -5.79 4.73 17.21
C ALA A 2 -6.49 6.01 16.72
N LYS A 3 -6.51 7.05 17.56
CA LYS A 3 -7.02 8.37 17.19
C LYS A 3 -5.84 9.21 16.71
N VAL A 4 -5.97 9.82 15.54
CA VAL A 4 -4.96 10.73 14.95
C VAL A 4 -5.44 12.17 15.05
N ASN A 5 -4.51 13.13 15.15
CA ASN A 5 -4.86 14.56 15.24
C ASN A 5 -4.97 15.21 13.85
N SER A 6 -4.27 14.66 12.86
CA SER A 6 -4.29 15.09 11.47
C SER A 6 -4.35 13.91 10.50
N ILE A 7 -5.00 14.10 9.36
CA ILE A 7 -5.02 13.13 8.25
C ILE A 7 -3.62 12.87 7.66
N ILE A 8 -2.70 13.83 7.81
CA ILE A 8 -1.32 13.74 7.34
C ILE A 8 -0.56 12.61 8.07
N GLU A 9 -0.94 12.31 9.32
CA GLU A 9 -0.34 11.20 10.10
C GLU A 9 -0.65 9.82 9.49
N LEU A 10 -1.63 9.72 8.60
CA LEU A 10 -2.00 8.50 7.91
C LEU A 10 -1.30 8.34 6.54
N ILE A 11 -0.41 9.27 6.14
CA ILE A 11 0.41 9.11 4.94
C ILE A 11 1.45 8.01 5.16
N GLY A 12 1.63 7.15 4.16
CA GLY A 12 2.56 6.03 4.19
C GLY A 12 1.95 4.78 4.82
N ASN A 13 2.81 3.90 5.36
CA ASN A 13 2.42 2.58 5.91
C ASN A 13 1.54 1.74 4.95
N THR A 14 1.69 1.97 3.65
CA THR A 14 0.97 1.28 2.59
C THR A 14 1.41 -0.17 2.52
N PRO A 15 0.48 -1.12 2.31
CA PRO A 15 0.79 -2.53 2.40
C PRO A 15 1.63 -3.00 1.20
N LEU A 16 2.46 -4.02 1.45
CA LEU A 16 2.99 -4.89 0.41
C LEU A 16 2.05 -6.08 0.26
N VAL A 17 1.57 -6.31 -0.96
CA VAL A 17 0.63 -7.40 -1.28
C VAL A 17 1.24 -8.30 -2.33
N ARG A 18 1.17 -9.62 -2.11
CA ARG A 18 1.71 -10.62 -3.05
C ARG A 18 0.84 -10.70 -4.32
N ILE A 19 1.47 -10.70 -5.49
CA ILE A 19 0.78 -10.96 -6.75
C ILE A 19 0.67 -12.48 -6.94
N ASN A 20 -0.55 -13.02 -6.85
CA ASN A 20 -0.76 -14.48 -6.86
C ASN A 20 -1.12 -15.09 -8.22
N LYS A 21 -1.72 -14.32 -9.14
CA LYS A 21 -2.27 -14.86 -10.41
C LYS A 21 -1.69 -14.25 -11.69
N LEU A 22 -1.11 -13.05 -11.62
CA LEU A 22 -0.62 -12.32 -12.80
C LEU A 22 0.89 -12.53 -13.04
N ASN A 23 1.59 -13.20 -12.13
CA ASN A 23 3.03 -13.40 -12.20
C ASN A 23 3.33 -14.80 -12.78
N ASP A 24 3.78 -14.85 -14.03
CA ASP A 24 4.17 -16.08 -14.74
C ASP A 24 5.66 -16.43 -14.58
N SER A 25 6.39 -15.69 -13.73
CA SER A 25 7.80 -15.94 -13.44
C SER A 25 8.01 -16.77 -12.17
N GLU A 26 9.20 -17.35 -12.03
CA GLU A 26 9.61 -18.06 -10.81
C GLU A 26 9.90 -17.10 -9.62
N ALA A 27 10.02 -15.80 -9.88
CA ALA A 27 10.30 -14.81 -8.85
C ALA A 27 9.07 -14.57 -7.96
N VAL A 28 9.30 -14.20 -6.69
CA VAL A 28 8.20 -13.75 -5.81
C VAL A 28 7.97 -12.25 -6.02
N VAL A 29 6.82 -11.90 -6.60
CA VAL A 29 6.47 -10.51 -6.91
C VAL A 29 5.48 -9.94 -5.89
N TYR A 30 5.77 -8.74 -5.39
CA TYR A 30 4.90 -7.96 -4.49
C TYR A 30 4.59 -6.59 -5.11
N ALA A 31 3.41 -6.07 -4.81
CA ALA A 31 3.00 -4.72 -5.12
C ALA A 31 2.90 -3.89 -3.83
N LYS A 32 3.50 -2.69 -3.84
CA LYS A 32 3.32 -1.66 -2.81
C LYS A 32 2.09 -0.83 -3.17
N VAL A 33 1.03 -0.90 -2.38
CA VAL A 33 -0.30 -0.37 -2.76
C VAL A 33 -0.48 1.07 -2.26
N GLU A 34 0.05 2.04 -3.01
CA GLU A 34 0.05 3.47 -2.63
C GLU A 34 -1.34 4.13 -2.63
N SER A 35 -2.36 3.47 -3.18
CA SER A 35 -3.75 3.94 -3.10
C SER A 35 -4.34 3.90 -1.69
N PHE A 36 -3.63 3.33 -0.71
CA PHE A 36 -4.02 3.36 0.70
C PHE A 36 -3.63 4.65 1.41
N ASN A 37 -2.87 5.54 0.76
CA ASN A 37 -2.69 6.89 1.29
C ASN A 37 -4.03 7.63 1.33
N PRO A 38 -4.18 8.64 2.21
CA PRO A 38 -5.45 9.37 2.38
C PRO A 38 -6.05 9.98 1.11
N LEU A 39 -5.22 10.33 0.13
CA LEU A 39 -5.63 10.90 -1.16
C LEU A 39 -5.42 9.93 -2.33
N SER A 40 -5.40 8.62 -2.03
CA SER A 40 -5.44 7.51 -3.00
C SER A 40 -4.29 7.46 -4.00
N SER A 41 -3.17 8.11 -3.70
CA SER A 41 -2.01 8.14 -4.58
C SER A 41 -0.71 8.20 -3.78
N VAL A 42 0.42 8.05 -4.48
CA VAL A 42 1.76 8.24 -3.90
C VAL A 42 2.12 9.72 -3.66
N LYS A 43 1.29 10.64 -4.16
CA LYS A 43 1.42 12.10 -3.99
C LYS A 43 0.56 12.55 -2.83
#